data_AF-W4VEP0-F1
#
_entry.id   AF-W4VEP0-F1
#
_cell.length_a   1.000
_cell.length_b   1.000
_cell.length_c   1.000
_cell.angle_alpha   90.00
_cell.angle_beta   90.00
_cell.angle_gamma   90.00
#
_symmetry.space_group_name_H-M   'P 1'
#
loop_
_entity.id
_entity.type
_entity.pdbx_description
1 polymer ?
#
loop_
_entity_poly.entity_id
_entity_poly.type
_entity_poly.pdbx_seq_one_letter_code
_entity_poly.pdbx_strand_id
1 'polypeptide(L)'
;MTDIFNLISLLKPGYLGTYEDFIQTYREQNRNIDEDPYLKQLISKIMIRNRRIDTGIHWTVRKIETIWISFSEEELNIYKKMEQFLREFKSISSITYLREFCSSREACYLSLKKWLHEYTENQLPEAFTILSMIEQLPHHAKALKLIELINQSNEKFIVFTEYRATQIYLQWLLHKENIPTVIYRGGFKKGKKDWMRQLFQNQAQVMIATEAAGEGINLQFCHHLINYDLPWNPMRLEQRIGRIHRYGQEQNVMIYNFAIKSTMEEHVMNLLYNKIQLFENVIGQLDHILSDLNVTNLEKEVEQIFQESKSDGETKIKLENLTSVIQSYQSDPPNKEQML
;
A
#
# COMPACT_ATOMS: atom_id res chain seq x y z
N MET A 1 -20.52 -4.27 -7.22
CA MET A 1 -21.91 -4.78 -7.39
C MET A 1 -22.25 -5.84 -6.35
N THR A 2 -21.56 -6.99 -6.36
CA THR A 2 -21.80 -8.09 -5.40
C THR A 2 -21.63 -7.67 -3.95
N ASP A 3 -20.59 -6.89 -3.62
CA ASP A 3 -20.36 -6.41 -2.25
C ASP A 3 -21.47 -5.46 -1.75
N ILE A 4 -22.01 -4.62 -2.66
CA ILE A 4 -23.10 -3.69 -2.35
C ILE A 4 -24.41 -4.44 -2.12
N PHE A 5 -24.73 -5.44 -2.95
CA PHE A 5 -25.90 -6.30 -2.72
C PHE A 5 -25.82 -7.00 -1.37
N ASN A 6 -24.66 -7.55 -1.03
CA ASN A 6 -24.46 -8.25 0.24
C ASN A 6 -24.59 -7.29 1.43
N LEU A 7 -23.95 -6.11 1.37
CA LEU A 7 -24.06 -5.07 2.41
C LEU A 7 -25.49 -4.58 2.61
N ILE A 8 -26.24 -4.34 1.53
CA ILE A 8 -27.60 -3.83 1.60
C ILE A 8 -28.57 -4.92 2.04
N SER A 9 -28.40 -6.16 1.56
CA SER A 9 -29.21 -7.30 1.98
C SER A 9 -29.01 -7.64 3.46
N LEU A 10 -27.81 -7.36 4.02
CA LEU A 10 -27.56 -7.45 5.46
C LEU A 10 -28.30 -6.37 6.24
N LEU A 11 -28.30 -5.12 5.75
CA LEU A 11 -28.93 -3.99 6.43
C LEU A 11 -30.45 -3.98 6.30
N LYS A 12 -30.98 -4.43 5.15
CA LYS A 12 -32.41 -4.50 4.85
C LYS A 12 -32.69 -5.68 3.90
N PRO A 13 -32.90 -6.90 4.44
CA PRO A 13 -33.15 -8.09 3.65
C PRO A 13 -34.32 -7.92 2.67
N GLY A 14 -34.13 -8.38 1.43
CA GLY A 14 -35.15 -8.33 0.37
C GLY A 14 -35.32 -6.96 -0.31
N TYR A 15 -34.60 -5.92 0.13
CA TYR A 15 -34.73 -4.57 -0.42
C TYR A 15 -34.23 -4.43 -1.86
N LEU A 16 -33.30 -5.29 -2.29
CA LEU A 16 -32.77 -5.36 -3.65
C LEU A 16 -33.27 -6.58 -4.45
N GLY A 17 -34.28 -7.30 -3.93
CA GLY A 17 -34.74 -8.56 -4.52
C GLY A 17 -33.78 -9.73 -4.25
N THR A 18 -33.84 -10.76 -5.08
CA THR A 18 -32.93 -11.90 -5.01
C THR A 18 -31.58 -11.56 -5.65
N TYR A 19 -30.53 -12.31 -5.30
CA TYR A 19 -29.20 -12.10 -5.88
C TYR A 19 -29.19 -12.32 -7.39
N GLU A 20 -29.92 -13.33 -7.86
CA GLU A 20 -30.02 -13.66 -9.29
C GLU A 20 -30.72 -12.54 -10.05
N ASP A 21 -31.87 -12.05 -9.56
CA ASP A 21 -32.60 -10.93 -10.17
C ASP A 21 -31.77 -9.64 -10.18
N PHE A 22 -31.05 -9.36 -9.09
CA PHE A 22 -30.20 -8.18 -8.97
C PHE A 22 -29.04 -8.22 -9.96
N ILE A 23 -28.36 -9.36 -10.07
CA ILE A 23 -27.26 -9.52 -11.03
C ILE A 23 -27.79 -9.45 -12.46
N GLN A 24 -28.91 -10.11 -12.77
CA GLN A 24 -29.51 -10.06 -14.10
C GLN A 24 -29.91 -8.62 -14.49
N THR A 25 -30.54 -7.90 -13.57
CA THR A 25 -31.03 -6.53 -13.82
C THR A 25 -29.89 -5.53 -14.00
N TYR A 26 -28.84 -5.61 -13.18
CA TYR A 26 -27.84 -4.55 -13.11
C TYR A 26 -26.49 -4.93 -13.75
N ARG A 27 -26.12 -6.21 -13.83
CA ARG A 27 -24.84 -6.67 -14.42
C ARG A 27 -24.93 -6.90 -15.93
N GLU A 28 -26.04 -7.44 -16.44
CA GLU A 28 -26.21 -7.69 -17.89
C GLU A 28 -26.42 -6.39 -18.69
N GLN A 29 -26.95 -5.35 -18.04
CA GLN A 29 -27.22 -4.06 -18.69
C GLN A 29 -26.02 -3.10 -18.65
N ASN A 30 -24.84 -3.53 -18.19
CA ASN A 30 -23.66 -2.68 -17.98
C ASN A 30 -23.95 -1.40 -17.18
N ARG A 31 -24.99 -1.41 -16.34
CA ARG A 31 -25.39 -0.23 -15.57
C ARG A 31 -24.46 -0.06 -14.40
N ASN A 32 -23.68 1.01 -14.45
CA ASN A 32 -22.87 1.41 -13.32
C ASN A 32 -23.76 1.84 -12.15
N ILE A 33 -23.31 1.59 -10.92
CA ILE A 33 -24.07 1.94 -9.71
C ILE A 33 -24.34 3.44 -9.63
N ASP A 34 -23.45 4.23 -10.21
CA ASP A 34 -23.59 5.68 -10.29
C ASP A 34 -24.46 6.19 -11.43
N GLU A 35 -24.83 5.32 -12.36
CA GLU A 35 -25.60 5.67 -13.55
C GLU A 35 -27.06 5.28 -13.45
N ASP A 36 -27.40 4.36 -12.55
CA ASP A 36 -28.78 3.98 -12.30
C ASP A 36 -29.37 4.88 -11.18
N PRO A 37 -30.17 5.91 -11.51
CA PRO A 37 -30.72 6.84 -10.53
C PRO A 37 -31.63 6.14 -9.50
N TYR A 38 -32.26 5.02 -9.88
CA TYR A 38 -33.09 4.25 -8.98
C TYR A 38 -32.23 3.47 -7.97
N LEU A 39 -31.14 2.83 -8.43
CA LEU A 39 -30.18 2.19 -7.55
C LEU A 39 -29.47 3.19 -6.64
N LYS A 40 -29.07 4.35 -7.16
CA LYS A 40 -28.52 5.46 -6.36
C LYS A 40 -29.49 5.92 -5.27
N GLN A 41 -30.77 6.04 -5.59
CA GLN A 41 -31.81 6.41 -4.63
C GLN A 41 -32.08 5.30 -3.59
N LEU A 42 -32.00 4.03 -4.00
CA LEU A 42 -32.08 2.88 -3.09
C LEU A 42 -30.91 2.88 -2.11
N ILE A 43 -29.69 3.09 -2.61
CA ILE A 43 -28.46 3.12 -1.82
C ILE A 43 -28.46 4.34 -0.89
N SER A 44 -28.80 5.54 -1.37
CA SER A 44 -28.77 6.77 -0.57
C SER A 44 -29.79 6.78 0.59
N LYS A 45 -30.89 6.03 0.46
CA LYS A 45 -31.85 5.82 1.55
C LYS A 45 -31.29 4.96 2.69
N ILE A 46 -30.22 4.20 2.44
CA ILE A 46 -29.60 3.29 3.42
C ILE A 46 -28.22 3.78 3.85
N MET A 47 -27.51 4.45 2.95
CA MET A 47 -26.12 4.87 3.10
C MET A 47 -26.04 6.39 3.24
N ILE A 48 -25.63 6.85 4.42
CA ILE A 48 -25.26 8.24 4.65
C ILE A 48 -23.75 8.36 4.40
N ARG A 49 -23.35 9.22 3.47
CA ARG A 49 -21.95 9.50 3.16
C ARG A 49 -21.69 11.01 3.23
N ASN A 50 -20.82 11.42 4.15
CA ASN A 50 -20.38 12.82 4.28
C ASN A 50 -18.90 12.92 3.92
N ARG A 51 -18.50 13.92 3.14
CA ARG A 51 -17.08 14.25 2.94
C ARG A 51 -16.63 15.22 4.01
N ARG A 52 -15.35 15.18 4.37
CA ARG A 52 -14.77 16.04 5.42
C ARG A 52 -14.98 17.53 5.17
N ILE A 53 -14.94 17.93 3.90
CA ILE A 53 -15.14 19.34 3.50
C ILE A 53 -16.58 19.81 3.72
N ASP A 54 -17.55 18.88 3.74
CA ASP A 54 -18.98 19.17 3.82
C ASP A 54 -19.47 19.27 5.28
N THR A 55 -18.63 18.97 6.29
CA THR A 55 -19.07 18.86 7.69
C THR A 55 -18.91 20.13 8.52
N GLY A 56 -18.35 21.22 7.97
CA GLY A 56 -18.14 22.49 8.70
C GLY A 56 -17.17 22.41 9.89
N ILE A 57 -16.45 21.29 10.03
CA ILE A 57 -15.49 21.03 11.10
C ILE A 57 -14.11 21.53 10.66
N HIS A 58 -13.38 22.21 11.54
CA HIS A 58 -11.98 22.56 11.28
C HIS A 58 -11.11 21.30 11.39
N TRP A 59 -10.56 20.85 10.28
CA TRP A 59 -9.70 19.67 10.22
C TRP A 59 -8.23 20.07 10.30
N THR A 60 -7.40 19.26 10.96
CA THR A 60 -5.95 19.43 10.88
C THR A 60 -5.45 19.14 9.48
N VAL A 61 -4.34 19.78 9.10
CA VAL A 61 -3.75 19.59 7.77
C VAL A 61 -2.98 18.27 7.75
N ARG A 62 -3.08 17.54 6.64
CA ARG A 62 -2.18 16.42 6.35
C ARG A 62 -1.08 16.91 5.41
N LYS A 63 0.18 16.65 5.74
CA LYS A 63 1.34 16.92 4.88
C LYS A 63 1.95 15.58 4.48
N ILE A 64 2.02 15.35 3.18
CA ILE A 64 2.54 14.12 2.62
C ILE A 64 3.89 14.45 1.95
N GLU A 65 4.93 13.72 2.34
CA GLU A 65 6.28 13.89 1.86
C GLU A 65 6.81 12.56 1.35
N THR A 66 7.39 12.57 0.15
CA THR A 66 8.10 11.41 -0.39
C THR A 66 9.58 11.51 -0.02
N ILE A 67 10.06 10.55 0.76
CA ILE A 67 11.46 10.44 1.15
C ILE A 67 12.15 9.50 0.19
N TRP A 68 12.89 10.11 -0.75
CA TRP A 68 13.69 9.38 -1.72
C TRP A 68 14.99 8.86 -1.10
N ILE A 69 15.24 7.57 -1.26
CA ILE A 69 16.38 6.87 -0.70
C ILE A 69 17.21 6.29 -1.84
N SER A 70 18.54 6.33 -1.71
CA SER A 70 19.44 5.67 -2.65
C SER A 70 20.04 4.45 -1.97
N PHE A 71 20.10 3.33 -2.69
CA PHE A 71 20.90 2.21 -2.26
C PHE A 71 22.38 2.57 -2.19
N SER A 72 23.11 1.89 -1.30
CA SER A 72 24.56 1.78 -1.40
C SER A 72 24.97 1.10 -2.71
N GLU A 73 26.23 1.25 -3.11
CA GLU A 73 26.75 0.60 -4.32
C GLU A 73 26.59 -0.94 -4.25
N GLU A 74 26.80 -1.52 -3.07
CA GLU A 74 26.64 -2.95 -2.81
C GLU A 74 25.18 -3.41 -2.97
N GLU A 75 24.24 -2.71 -2.33
CA GLU A 75 22.81 -3.01 -2.44
C GLU A 75 22.32 -2.86 -3.88
N LEU A 76 22.73 -1.79 -4.58
CA LEU A 76 22.33 -1.55 -5.97
C LEU A 76 22.85 -2.63 -6.91
N ASN A 77 24.10 -3.08 -6.72
CA ASN A 77 24.68 -4.17 -7.49
C ASN A 77 23.89 -5.48 -7.28
N ILE A 78 23.55 -5.80 -6.04
CA ILE A 78 22.75 -7.01 -5.73
C ILE A 78 21.35 -6.89 -6.31
N TYR A 79 20.68 -5.74 -6.17
CA TYR A 79 19.37 -5.50 -6.75
C TYR A 79 19.37 -5.74 -8.26
N LYS A 80 20.34 -5.17 -8.99
CA LYS A 80 20.45 -5.36 -10.45
C LYS A 80 20.71 -6.81 -10.84
N LYS A 81 21.56 -7.53 -10.09
CA LYS A 81 21.79 -8.96 -10.31
C LYS A 81 20.53 -9.78 -10.07
N MET A 82 19.81 -9.49 -8.99
CA MET A 82 18.52 -10.12 -8.70
C MET A 82 17.51 -9.85 -9.81
N GLU A 83 17.38 -8.61 -10.26
CA GLU A 83 16.46 -8.21 -11.31
C GLU A 83 16.75 -8.94 -12.63
N GLN A 84 18.04 -9.03 -13.01
CA GLN A 84 18.46 -9.78 -14.18
C GLN A 84 18.14 -11.27 -14.04
N PHE A 85 18.56 -11.89 -12.94
CA PHE A 85 18.33 -13.31 -12.65
C PHE A 85 16.83 -13.64 -12.66
N LEU A 86 16.02 -12.90 -11.91
CA LEU A 86 14.59 -13.16 -11.75
C LEU A 86 13.78 -12.95 -13.04
N ARG A 87 14.27 -12.13 -13.96
CA ARG A 87 13.67 -11.92 -15.28
C ARG A 87 13.81 -13.15 -16.18
N GLU A 88 14.90 -13.91 -16.03
CA GLU A 88 15.12 -15.15 -16.78
C GLU A 88 14.18 -16.28 -16.32
N PHE A 89 13.81 -16.29 -15.03
CA PHE A 89 12.99 -17.33 -14.42
C PHE A 89 11.46 -17.17 -14.60
N LYS A 90 10.98 -16.05 -15.19
CA LYS A 90 9.57 -15.75 -15.52
C LYS A 90 8.53 -16.29 -14.50
N SER A 91 8.81 -16.13 -13.21
CA SER A 91 7.91 -16.57 -12.14
C SER A 91 7.13 -15.37 -11.57
N ILE A 92 5.89 -15.63 -11.15
CA ILE A 92 5.04 -14.66 -10.44
C ILE A 92 5.76 -14.07 -9.20
N SER A 93 6.67 -14.83 -8.59
CA SER A 93 7.42 -14.42 -7.38
C SER A 93 8.55 -13.42 -7.63
N SER A 94 8.94 -13.17 -8.89
CA SER A 94 10.09 -12.31 -9.23
C SER A 94 9.95 -10.89 -8.67
N ILE A 95 8.76 -10.29 -8.79
CA ILE A 95 8.49 -8.96 -8.22
C ILE A 95 8.53 -8.99 -6.71
N THR A 96 7.99 -10.05 -6.10
CA THR A 96 7.92 -10.18 -4.64
C THR A 96 9.31 -10.12 -4.02
N TYR A 97 10.29 -10.84 -4.56
CA TYR A 97 11.66 -10.81 -4.02
C TYR A 97 12.33 -9.44 -4.17
N LEU A 98 12.08 -8.73 -5.27
CA LEU A 98 12.59 -7.37 -5.47
C LEU A 98 11.92 -6.37 -4.51
N ARG A 99 10.59 -6.47 -4.29
CA ARG A 99 9.87 -5.68 -3.28
C ARG A 99 10.38 -5.98 -1.86
N GLU A 100 10.60 -7.25 -1.55
CA GLU A 100 11.17 -7.67 -0.26
C GLU A 100 12.58 -7.11 -0.08
N PHE A 101 13.42 -7.15 -1.11
CA PHE A 101 14.77 -6.57 -1.05
C PHE A 101 14.72 -5.07 -0.85
N CYS A 102 13.84 -4.36 -1.56
CA CYS A 102 13.58 -2.94 -1.30
C CYS A 102 13.04 -2.66 0.09
N SER A 103 12.40 -3.62 0.76
CA SER A 103 11.98 -3.48 2.15
C SER A 103 13.18 -3.71 3.09
N SER A 104 13.73 -4.91 3.12
CA SER A 104 14.94 -5.21 3.87
C SER A 104 15.64 -6.47 3.34
N ARG A 105 16.96 -6.54 3.55
CA ARG A 105 17.74 -7.73 3.23
C ARG A 105 17.21 -8.99 3.92
N GLU A 106 16.69 -8.89 5.15
CA GLU A 106 16.16 -10.01 5.93
C GLU A 106 14.88 -10.58 5.31
N ALA A 107 13.99 -9.74 4.80
CA ALA A 107 12.78 -10.18 4.13
C ALA A 107 13.13 -10.98 2.87
N CYS A 108 13.97 -10.41 2.02
CA CYS A 108 14.41 -11.07 0.80
C CYS A 108 15.19 -12.36 1.09
N TYR A 109 16.17 -12.32 2.00
CA TYR A 109 16.98 -13.48 2.35
C TYR A 109 16.13 -14.67 2.81
N LEU A 110 15.17 -14.44 3.72
CA LEU A 110 14.33 -15.53 4.24
C LEU A 110 13.46 -16.16 3.16
N SER A 111 12.84 -15.34 2.31
CA SER A 111 11.99 -15.80 1.23
C SER A 111 12.79 -16.51 0.13
N LEU A 112 13.94 -15.96 -0.26
CA LEU A 112 14.83 -16.56 -1.26
C LEU A 112 15.45 -17.87 -0.76
N LYS A 113 15.93 -17.91 0.49
CA LYS A 113 16.45 -19.14 1.12
C LYS A 113 15.40 -20.24 1.18
N LYS A 114 14.16 -19.89 1.51
CA LYS A 114 13.06 -20.86 1.54
C LYS A 114 12.78 -21.43 0.15
N TRP A 115 12.78 -20.59 -0.88
CA TRP A 115 12.60 -21.05 -2.26
C TRP A 115 13.75 -21.93 -2.73
N LEU A 116 15.00 -21.56 -2.38
CA LEU A 116 16.20 -22.33 -2.74
C LEU A 116 16.34 -23.66 -2.01
N HIS A 117 15.53 -23.95 -0.99
CA HIS A 117 15.58 -25.23 -0.28
C HIS A 117 15.29 -26.43 -1.19
N GLU A 118 14.56 -26.24 -2.29
CA GLU A 118 14.24 -27.29 -3.26
C GLU A 118 15.31 -27.47 -4.36
N TYR A 119 16.36 -26.65 -4.34
CA TYR A 119 17.40 -26.62 -5.36
C TYR A 119 18.78 -26.84 -4.74
N THR A 120 19.70 -27.36 -5.55
CA THR A 120 21.11 -27.45 -5.20
C THR A 120 21.89 -26.30 -5.83
N GLU A 121 23.05 -25.99 -5.25
CA GLU A 121 23.94 -24.93 -5.76
C GLU A 121 24.37 -25.17 -7.21
N ASN A 122 24.54 -26.43 -7.61
CA ASN A 122 24.86 -26.79 -9.00
C ASN A 122 23.70 -26.50 -9.98
N GLN A 123 22.45 -26.49 -9.51
CA GLN A 123 21.28 -26.21 -10.35
C GLN A 123 21.05 -24.71 -10.52
N LEU A 124 21.25 -23.92 -9.46
CA LEU A 124 21.00 -22.47 -9.44
C LEU A 124 22.18 -21.68 -8.84
N PRO A 125 23.40 -21.79 -9.39
CA PRO A 125 24.61 -21.22 -8.77
C PRO A 125 24.52 -19.71 -8.56
N GLU A 126 23.90 -19.00 -9.50
CA GLU A 126 23.70 -17.56 -9.40
C GLU A 126 22.78 -17.16 -8.24
N ALA A 127 21.72 -17.93 -8.00
CA ALA A 127 20.77 -17.64 -6.91
C ALA A 127 21.41 -17.83 -5.52
N PHE A 128 22.22 -18.89 -5.36
CA PHE A 128 23.01 -19.11 -4.13
C PHE A 128 24.07 -18.03 -3.93
N THR A 129 24.71 -17.58 -5.02
CA THR A 129 25.65 -16.45 -4.97
C THR A 129 24.95 -15.18 -4.49
N ILE A 130 23.80 -14.84 -5.08
CA ILE A 130 22.98 -13.69 -4.67
C ILE A 130 22.58 -13.82 -3.19
N LEU A 131 22.13 -14.99 -2.75
CA LEU A 131 21.75 -15.22 -1.35
C LEU A 131 22.91 -14.94 -0.39
N SER A 132 24.12 -15.42 -0.72
CA SER A 132 25.33 -15.16 0.07
C SER A 132 25.70 -13.68 0.09
N MET A 133 25.51 -12.96 -1.02
CA MET A 133 25.76 -11.51 -1.06
C MET A 133 24.78 -10.75 -0.16
N ILE A 134 23.50 -11.12 -0.18
CA ILE A 134 22.47 -10.51 0.68
C ILE A 134 22.80 -10.73 2.18
N GLU A 135 23.31 -11.91 2.53
CA GLU A 135 23.66 -12.25 3.91
C GLU A 135 24.76 -11.34 4.48
N GLN A 136 25.71 -10.95 3.63
CA GLN A 136 26.88 -10.13 3.98
C GLN A 136 26.60 -8.62 3.97
N LEU A 137 25.45 -8.19 3.44
CA LEU A 137 25.11 -6.78 3.37
C LEU A 137 25.04 -6.12 4.77
N PRO A 138 25.43 -4.84 4.88
CA PRO A 138 25.26 -4.05 6.10
C PRO A 138 23.78 -3.70 6.34
N HIS A 139 23.53 -2.77 7.27
CA HIS A 139 22.17 -2.28 7.51
C HIS A 139 21.59 -1.62 6.27
N HIS A 140 20.33 -1.98 6.00
CA HIS A 140 19.62 -1.61 4.79
C HIS A 140 19.40 -0.09 4.69
N ALA A 141 19.56 0.49 3.51
CA ALA A 141 19.48 1.94 3.29
C ALA A 141 18.18 2.58 3.85
N LYS A 142 17.03 1.93 3.65
CA LYS A 142 15.75 2.42 4.22
C LYS A 142 15.74 2.42 5.75
N ALA A 143 16.35 1.42 6.37
CA ALA A 143 16.37 1.30 7.82
C ALA A 143 17.26 2.38 8.45
N LEU A 144 18.39 2.70 7.80
CA LEU A 144 19.24 3.84 8.17
C LEU A 144 18.47 5.17 8.02
N LYS A 145 17.74 5.35 6.93
CA LYS A 145 16.92 6.56 6.74
C LYS A 145 15.80 6.68 7.76
N LEU A 146 15.21 5.56 8.17
CA LEU A 146 14.20 5.52 9.22
C LEU A 146 14.76 6.04 10.55
N ILE A 147 15.95 5.59 10.95
CA ILE A 147 16.62 6.08 12.16
C ILE A 147 16.90 7.58 12.06
N GLU A 148 17.45 8.03 10.93
CA GLU A 148 17.73 9.45 10.70
C GLU A 148 16.47 10.30 10.89
N LEU A 149 15.34 9.88 10.31
CA LEU A 149 14.08 10.60 10.41
C LEU A 149 13.50 10.59 11.83
N ILE A 150 13.55 9.44 12.53
CA ILE A 150 13.05 9.35 13.91
C ILE A 150 13.89 10.23 14.83
N ASN A 151 15.22 10.25 14.67
CA ASN A 151 16.11 11.03 15.53
C ASN A 151 15.99 12.55 15.38
N GLN A 152 15.28 13.05 14.35
CA GLN A 152 15.03 14.48 14.18
C GLN A 152 14.03 15.04 15.22
N SER A 153 13.25 14.19 15.88
CA SER A 153 12.29 14.62 16.90
C SER A 153 12.05 13.53 17.95
N ASN A 154 11.64 13.92 19.15
CA ASN A 154 11.23 12.95 20.17
C ASN A 154 9.74 12.57 20.08
N GLU A 155 9.13 12.76 18.90
CA GLU A 155 7.72 12.49 18.65
C GLU A 155 7.44 11.00 18.45
N LYS A 156 6.16 10.64 18.52
CA LYS A 156 5.71 9.26 18.25
C LYS A 156 5.56 9.01 16.76
N PHE A 157 6.09 7.89 16.28
CA PHE A 157 6.01 7.44 14.90
C PHE A 157 5.29 6.12 14.76
N ILE A 158 4.45 6.00 13.74
CA ILE A 158 3.91 4.71 13.28
C ILE A 158 4.62 4.35 11.98
N VAL A 159 5.26 3.19 11.94
CA VAL A 159 5.97 2.66 10.77
C VAL A 159 5.19 1.49 10.21
N PHE A 160 4.68 1.62 8.99
CA PHE A 160 4.01 0.53 8.29
C PHE A 160 4.96 -0.18 7.35
N THR A 161 5.05 -1.51 7.49
CA THR A 161 5.79 -2.41 6.61
C THR A 161 4.88 -3.57 6.20
N GLU A 162 5.06 -4.08 4.98
CA GLU A 162 4.31 -5.24 4.48
C GLU A 162 4.87 -6.55 5.06
N TYR A 163 6.16 -6.58 5.34
CA TYR A 163 6.90 -7.81 5.63
C TYR A 163 7.18 -7.97 7.13
N ARG A 164 6.85 -9.16 7.65
CA ARG A 164 7.12 -9.49 9.05
C ARG A 164 8.62 -9.56 9.37
N ALA A 165 9.43 -10.02 8.42
CA ALA A 165 10.87 -10.06 8.57
C ALA A 165 11.44 -8.65 8.76
N THR A 166 11.02 -7.69 7.91
CA THR A 166 11.32 -6.27 8.06
C THR A 166 10.86 -5.73 9.42
N GLN A 167 9.64 -6.03 9.86
CA GLN A 167 9.16 -5.60 11.18
C GLN A 167 10.09 -6.03 12.33
N ILE A 168 10.54 -7.29 12.32
CA ILE A 168 11.42 -7.83 13.35
C ILE A 168 12.82 -7.20 13.26
N TYR A 169 13.34 -7.07 12.05
CA TYR A 169 14.63 -6.41 11.79
C TYR A 169 14.64 -4.97 12.30
N LEU A 170 13.63 -4.17 11.92
CA LEU A 170 13.50 -2.78 12.35
C LEU A 170 13.35 -2.67 13.87
N GLN A 171 12.59 -3.57 14.51
CA GLN A 171 12.48 -3.60 15.97
C GLN A 171 13.84 -3.81 16.64
N TRP A 172 14.61 -4.78 16.16
CA TRP A 172 15.96 -5.06 16.67
C TRP A 172 16.91 -3.88 16.46
N LEU A 173 16.88 -3.28 15.27
CA LEU A 173 17.75 -2.17 14.93
C LEU A 173 17.44 -0.93 15.77
N LEU A 174 16.17 -0.55 15.89
CA LEU A 174 15.76 0.58 16.71
C LEU A 174 16.07 0.35 18.19
N HIS A 175 15.96 -0.88 18.69
CA HIS A 175 16.39 -1.21 20.04
C HIS A 175 17.90 -1.01 20.24
N LYS A 176 18.74 -1.34 19.25
CA LYS A 176 20.19 -1.06 19.31
C LYS A 176 20.49 0.43 19.40
N GLU A 177 19.68 1.26 18.76
CA GLU A 177 19.76 2.72 18.82
C GLU A 177 19.08 3.31 20.08
N ASN A 178 18.67 2.47 21.04
CA ASN A 178 17.96 2.86 22.26
C ASN A 178 16.61 3.56 22.01
N ILE A 179 15.98 3.31 20.86
CA ILE A 179 14.65 3.85 20.52
C ILE A 179 13.59 2.86 21.03
N PRO A 180 12.73 3.24 21.99
CA PRO A 180 11.70 2.36 22.52
C PRO A 180 10.67 2.01 21.46
N THR A 181 10.49 0.73 21.16
CA THR A 181 9.61 0.27 20.07
C THR A 181 8.63 -0.81 20.51
N VAL A 182 7.49 -0.86 19.84
CA VAL A 182 6.54 -1.98 19.91
C VAL A 182 6.15 -2.47 18.53
N ILE A 183 5.88 -3.77 18.44
CA ILE A 183 5.34 -4.39 17.24
C ILE A 183 3.83 -4.47 17.32
N TYR A 184 3.17 -4.27 16.19
CA TYR A 184 1.73 -4.42 16.05
C TYR A 184 1.41 -5.27 14.81
N ARG A 185 0.64 -6.34 14.98
CA ARG A 185 0.34 -7.28 13.89
C ARG A 185 -1.08 -7.84 13.94
N GLY A 186 -1.63 -8.17 12.78
CA GLY A 186 -3.00 -8.67 12.63
C GLY A 186 -3.32 -9.89 13.47
N GLY A 187 -2.39 -10.86 13.52
CA GLY A 187 -2.55 -12.11 14.25
C GLY A 187 -2.49 -12.00 15.79
N PHE A 188 -2.47 -10.80 16.37
CA PHE A 188 -2.62 -10.63 17.81
C PHE A 188 -4.07 -10.77 18.26
N LYS A 189 -4.29 -11.50 19.37
CA LYS A 189 -5.57 -11.49 20.08
C LYS A 189 -5.90 -10.08 20.57
N LYS A 190 -7.18 -9.76 20.73
CA LYS A 190 -7.67 -8.43 21.14
C LYS A 190 -6.92 -7.86 22.36
N GLY A 191 -6.82 -8.62 23.46
CA GLY A 191 -6.10 -8.14 24.66
C GLY A 191 -4.63 -7.79 24.42
N LYS A 192 -3.93 -8.53 23.53
CA LYS A 192 -2.55 -8.20 23.15
C LYS A 192 -2.48 -6.96 22.26
N LYS A 193 -3.45 -6.78 21.35
CA LYS A 193 -3.58 -5.54 20.55
C LYS A 193 -3.77 -4.32 21.45
N ASP A 194 -4.67 -4.42 22.43
CA ASP A 194 -4.93 -3.32 23.37
C ASP A 194 -3.70 -3.01 24.23
N TRP A 195 -3.02 -4.04 24.72
CA TRP A 195 -1.77 -3.88 25.48
C TRP A 195 -0.65 -3.23 24.66
N MET A 196 -0.43 -3.67 23.41
CA MET A 196 0.59 -3.06 22.53
C MET A 196 0.25 -1.59 22.20
N ARG A 197 -1.03 -1.27 22.04
CA ARG A 197 -1.48 0.12 21.87
C ARG A 197 -1.19 0.96 23.11
N GLN A 198 -1.46 0.45 24.31
CA GLN A 198 -1.17 1.14 25.57
C GLN A 198 0.34 1.34 25.77
N LEU A 199 1.15 0.32 25.48
CA LEU A 199 2.61 0.46 25.51
C LEU A 199 3.08 1.52 24.52
N PHE A 200 2.54 1.55 23.30
CA PHE A 200 2.88 2.61 22.35
C PHE A 200 2.49 3.98 22.85
N GLN A 201 1.32 4.12 23.44
CA GLN A 201 0.87 5.40 23.98
C GLN A 201 1.77 5.89 25.12
N ASN A 202 2.17 5.00 26.03
CA ASN A 202 2.77 5.41 27.31
C ASN A 202 4.29 5.22 27.40
N GLN A 203 4.88 4.29 26.65
CA GLN A 203 6.26 3.83 26.86
C GLN A 203 7.11 3.78 25.59
N ALA A 204 6.51 3.57 24.42
CA ALA A 204 7.26 3.48 23.17
C ALA A 204 7.19 4.77 22.33
N GLN A 205 8.27 5.06 21.62
CA GLN A 205 8.33 6.12 20.64
C GLN A 205 7.85 5.64 19.27
N VAL A 206 8.09 4.37 18.93
CA VAL A 206 7.78 3.83 17.60
C VAL A 206 6.86 2.61 17.71
N MET A 207 5.78 2.61 16.93
CA MET A 207 5.00 1.40 16.64
C MET A 207 5.32 0.93 15.22
N ILE A 208 5.80 -0.30 15.08
CA ILE A 208 6.01 -0.93 13.78
C ILE A 208 4.82 -1.85 13.51
N ALA A 209 4.01 -1.52 12.50
CA ALA A 209 2.78 -2.22 12.17
C ALA A 209 2.89 -2.95 10.84
N THR A 210 2.34 -4.17 10.79
CA THR A 210 2.10 -4.90 9.52
C THR A 210 0.70 -4.64 9.00
N GLU A 211 0.50 -4.78 7.69
CA GLU A 211 -0.75 -4.44 7.00
C GLU A 211 -2.00 -5.12 7.58
N ALA A 212 -1.91 -6.42 7.92
CA ALA A 212 -3.00 -7.19 8.54
C ALA A 212 -3.47 -6.65 9.91
N ALA A 213 -2.75 -5.68 10.47
CA ALA A 213 -3.04 -5.05 11.75
C ALA A 213 -3.84 -3.74 11.63
N GLY A 214 -3.99 -3.19 10.42
CA GLY A 214 -4.50 -1.84 10.21
C GLY A 214 -5.98 -1.63 10.55
N GLU A 215 -6.80 -2.67 10.66
CA GLU A 215 -8.25 -2.49 10.82
C GLU A 215 -8.65 -2.04 12.23
N GLY A 216 -9.31 -0.88 12.28
CA GLY A 216 -10.10 -0.42 13.44
C GLY A 216 -9.32 0.19 14.61
N ILE A 217 -7.99 0.24 14.57
CA ILE A 217 -7.20 0.76 15.69
C ILE A 217 -7.30 2.30 15.83
N ASN A 218 -7.39 2.78 17.09
CA ASN A 218 -7.29 4.20 17.40
C ASN A 218 -5.89 4.67 17.83
N LEU A 219 -5.21 5.41 16.95
CA LEU A 219 -3.86 5.92 17.14
C LEU A 219 -3.76 7.46 17.06
N GLN A 220 -4.86 8.19 17.30
CA GLN A 220 -4.90 9.67 17.21
C GLN A 220 -3.89 10.41 18.09
N PHE A 221 -3.37 9.77 19.14
CA PHE A 221 -2.30 10.34 19.97
C PHE A 221 -0.94 10.43 19.24
N CYS A 222 -0.84 9.91 18.02
CA CYS A 222 0.31 10.00 17.14
C CYS A 222 -0.07 10.79 15.89
N HIS A 223 0.88 11.58 15.38
CA HIS A 223 0.68 12.44 14.21
C HIS A 223 1.77 12.28 13.15
N HIS A 224 2.73 11.35 13.34
CA HIS A 224 3.71 10.98 12.31
C HIS A 224 3.50 9.53 11.84
N LEU A 225 3.35 9.36 10.53
CA LEU A 225 3.19 8.06 9.89
C LEU A 225 4.23 7.88 8.80
N ILE A 226 4.93 6.75 8.83
CA ILE A 226 5.93 6.37 7.86
C ILE A 226 5.42 5.12 7.13
N ASN A 227 5.16 5.24 5.83
CA ASN A 227 5.01 4.10 4.95
C ASN A 227 6.41 3.67 4.53
N TYR A 228 6.97 2.71 5.27
CA TYR A 228 8.27 2.13 4.98
C TYR A 228 8.23 1.29 3.70
N ASP A 229 7.13 0.53 3.56
CA ASP A 229 6.71 -0.07 2.31
C ASP A 229 5.42 0.60 1.87
N LEU A 230 5.46 1.23 0.69
CA LEU A 230 4.31 1.89 0.12
C LEU A 230 3.43 0.85 -0.59
N PRO A 231 2.16 0.68 -0.18
CA PRO A 231 1.26 -0.21 -0.87
C PRO A 231 0.99 0.37 -2.25
N TRP A 232 0.90 -0.45 -3.30
CA TRP A 232 0.55 0.05 -4.63
C TRP A 232 -0.94 0.36 -4.77
N ASN A 233 -1.75 -0.08 -3.80
CA ASN A 233 -3.16 0.25 -3.69
C ASN A 233 -3.36 1.55 -2.85
N PRO A 234 -3.84 2.65 -3.44
CA PRO A 234 -4.03 3.93 -2.77
C PRO A 234 -5.05 3.88 -1.63
N MET A 235 -6.05 3.00 -1.74
CA MET A 235 -7.05 2.83 -0.70
C MET A 235 -6.42 2.29 0.60
N ARG A 236 -5.45 1.37 0.48
CA ARG A 236 -4.72 0.87 1.66
C ARG A 236 -3.96 1.99 2.36
N LEU A 237 -3.33 2.88 1.59
CA LEU A 237 -2.67 4.06 2.12
C LEU A 237 -3.66 4.98 2.87
N GLU A 238 -4.79 5.34 2.26
CA GLU A 238 -5.80 6.20 2.92
C GLU A 238 -6.35 5.55 4.20
N GLN A 239 -6.53 4.23 4.21
CA GLN A 239 -6.92 3.50 5.42
C GLN A 239 -5.85 3.58 6.52
N ARG A 240 -4.55 3.59 6.18
CA ARG A 240 -3.46 3.81 7.14
C ARG A 240 -3.50 5.23 7.70
N ILE A 241 -3.64 6.24 6.83
CA ILE A 241 -3.73 7.66 7.22
C ILE A 241 -4.94 7.91 8.12
N GLY A 242 -6.10 7.31 7.80
CA GLY A 242 -7.33 7.40 8.59
C GLY A 242 -7.21 6.86 10.02
N ARG A 243 -6.12 6.15 10.39
CA ARG A 243 -5.86 5.71 11.77
C ARG A 243 -5.37 6.83 12.67
N ILE A 244 -4.78 7.87 12.11
CA ILE A 244 -4.28 9.03 12.86
C ILE A 244 -4.97 10.32 12.47
N HIS A 245 -5.33 10.47 11.20
CA HIS A 245 -6.02 11.66 10.70
C HIS A 245 -7.52 11.41 10.65
N ARG A 246 -8.20 11.61 11.78
CA ARG A 246 -9.67 11.50 11.94
C ARG A 246 -10.17 12.48 13.00
N TYR A 247 -11.49 12.63 13.12
CA TYR A 247 -12.14 13.61 14.00
C TYR A 247 -11.62 13.53 15.44
N GLY A 248 -11.15 14.64 15.99
CA GLY A 248 -10.49 14.72 17.29
C GLY A 248 -8.96 14.63 17.23
N GLN A 249 -8.37 14.60 16.04
CA GLN A 249 -6.94 14.89 15.87
C GLN A 249 -6.71 16.39 16.03
N GLU A 250 -5.77 16.76 16.90
CA GLU A 250 -5.47 18.15 17.26
C GLU A 250 -4.18 18.65 16.59
N GLN A 251 -3.32 17.74 16.15
CA GLN A 251 -2.05 18.05 15.50
C GLN A 251 -2.12 17.87 13.98
N ASN A 252 -1.31 18.63 13.26
CA ASN A 252 -1.10 18.38 11.83
C ASN A 252 -0.43 17.01 11.65
N VAL A 253 -0.92 16.26 10.68
CA VAL A 253 -0.45 14.90 10.43
C VAL A 253 0.64 14.91 9.38
N MET A 254 1.80 14.35 9.70
CA MET A 254 2.92 14.16 8.79
C MET A 254 2.93 12.72 8.28
N ILE A 255 2.91 12.56 6.96
CA ILE A 255 2.98 11.27 6.28
C ILE A 255 4.26 11.23 5.45
N TYR A 256 5.11 10.25 5.72
CA TYR A 256 6.35 10.01 4.99
C TYR A 256 6.21 8.74 4.17
N ASN A 257 6.40 8.83 2.86
CA ASN A 257 6.40 7.69 1.96
C ASN A 257 7.84 7.40 1.53
N PHE A 258 8.38 6.25 1.92
CA PHE A 258 9.72 5.86 1.51
C PHE A 258 9.67 5.25 0.11
N ALA A 259 10.63 5.62 -0.74
CA ALA A 259 10.82 5.02 -2.06
C ALA A 259 12.30 5.00 -2.42
N ILE A 260 12.78 3.86 -2.93
CA ILE A 260 14.17 3.72 -3.37
C ILE A 260 14.32 4.08 -4.85
N LYS A 261 15.25 5.00 -5.13
CA LYS A 261 15.62 5.39 -6.49
C LYS A 261 16.28 4.24 -7.25
N SER A 262 16.14 4.26 -8.57
CA SER A 262 16.68 3.25 -9.49
C SER A 262 16.15 1.84 -9.19
N THR A 263 14.90 1.76 -8.74
CA THR A 263 14.19 0.49 -8.50
C THR A 263 12.75 0.60 -8.98
N MET A 264 12.03 -0.51 -8.94
CA MET A 264 10.59 -0.53 -9.19
C MET A 264 9.78 0.44 -8.32
N GLU A 265 10.22 0.73 -7.09
CA GLU A 265 9.50 1.66 -6.21
C GLU A 265 9.49 3.08 -6.76
N GLU A 266 10.57 3.51 -7.43
CA GLU A 266 10.62 4.82 -8.07
C GLU A 266 9.62 4.93 -9.22
N HIS A 267 9.51 3.89 -10.05
CA HIS A 267 8.53 3.86 -11.13
C HIS A 267 7.11 3.97 -10.61
N VAL A 268 6.79 3.19 -9.58
CA VAL A 268 5.46 3.21 -8.96
C VAL A 268 5.17 4.56 -8.31
N MET A 269 6.13 5.12 -7.54
CA MET A 269 5.96 6.41 -6.86
C MET A 269 5.75 7.56 -7.85
N ASN A 270 6.58 7.64 -8.89
CA ASN A 270 6.48 8.71 -9.88
C ASN A 270 5.19 8.64 -10.70
N LEU A 271 4.66 7.45 -10.94
CA LEU A 271 3.50 7.26 -11.82
C LEU A 271 2.19 7.24 -11.03
N LEU A 272 2.04 6.35 -10.06
CA LEU A 272 0.80 6.27 -9.30
C LEU A 272 0.60 7.50 -8.42
N TYR A 273 1.63 7.95 -7.73
CA TYR A 273 1.44 8.88 -6.63
C TYR A 273 1.65 10.34 -7.00
N ASN A 274 2.65 10.63 -7.84
CA ASN A 274 2.93 12.00 -8.28
C ASN A 274 2.05 12.42 -9.45
N LYS A 275 1.88 11.58 -10.48
CA LYS A 275 1.08 11.95 -11.67
C LYS A 275 -0.43 11.92 -11.40
N ILE A 276 -0.96 10.88 -10.74
CA ILE A 276 -2.42 10.76 -10.49
C ILE A 276 -2.89 11.70 -9.34
N GLN A 277 -1.97 12.43 -8.69
CA GLN A 277 -2.26 13.31 -7.55
C GLN A 277 -3.10 12.65 -6.46
N LEU A 278 -2.86 11.35 -6.22
CA LEU A 278 -3.63 10.53 -5.28
C LEU A 278 -3.66 11.14 -3.86
N PHE A 279 -2.62 11.88 -3.50
CA PHE A 279 -2.46 12.49 -2.18
C PHE A 279 -3.38 13.69 -1.95
N GLU A 280 -3.80 14.38 -3.00
CA GLU A 280 -4.55 15.64 -2.90
C GLU A 280 -6.03 15.47 -3.24
N ASN A 281 -6.38 14.63 -4.23
CA ASN A 281 -7.70 14.65 -4.85
C ASN A 281 -8.59 13.42 -4.66
N VAL A 282 -8.24 12.46 -3.80
CA VAL A 282 -8.89 11.15 -3.87
C VAL A 282 -9.43 10.65 -2.54
N ILE A 283 -10.72 10.93 -2.30
CA ILE A 283 -11.59 9.98 -1.61
C ILE A 283 -12.92 9.92 -2.38
N GLY A 284 -13.15 8.81 -3.10
CA GLY A 284 -14.38 8.53 -3.84
C GLY A 284 -14.20 8.49 -5.36
N GLN A 285 -13.59 9.51 -5.98
CA GLN A 285 -13.46 9.56 -7.44
C GLN A 285 -12.61 8.41 -8.01
N LEU A 286 -11.48 8.07 -7.39
CA LEU A 286 -10.64 6.98 -7.90
C LEU A 286 -11.33 5.62 -7.84
N ASP A 287 -12.14 5.33 -6.81
CA ASP A 287 -12.86 4.05 -6.76
C ASP A 287 -13.86 3.94 -7.93
N HIS A 288 -14.54 5.05 -8.26
CA HIS A 288 -15.41 5.10 -9.43
C HIS A 288 -14.61 4.92 -10.73
N ILE A 289 -13.51 5.64 -10.90
CA ILE A 289 -12.65 5.54 -12.09
C ILE A 289 -12.10 4.13 -12.26
N LEU A 290 -11.58 3.52 -11.19
CA LEU A 290 -11.06 2.15 -11.24
C LEU A 290 -12.18 1.15 -11.55
N SER A 291 -13.39 1.35 -11.03
CA SER A 291 -14.57 0.54 -11.39
C SER A 291 -14.93 0.68 -12.87
N ASP A 292 -14.93 1.89 -13.42
CA ASP A 292 -15.24 2.17 -14.84
C ASP A 292 -14.21 1.52 -15.77
N LEU A 293 -12.95 1.49 -15.34
CA LEU A 293 -11.85 0.84 -16.04
C LEU A 293 -11.85 -0.69 -15.86
N ASN A 294 -12.81 -1.26 -15.13
CA ASN A 294 -12.82 -2.66 -14.69
C ASN A 294 -11.55 -3.09 -13.93
N VAL A 295 -10.80 -2.13 -13.39
CA VAL A 295 -9.62 -2.36 -12.56
C VAL A 295 -10.09 -2.64 -11.14
N THR A 296 -10.35 -3.91 -10.86
CA THR A 296 -10.78 -4.33 -9.51
C THR A 296 -9.68 -4.22 -8.46
N ASN A 297 -8.41 -4.32 -8.87
CA ASN A 297 -7.27 -4.19 -7.97
C ASN A 297 -6.06 -3.59 -8.69
N LEU A 298 -5.80 -2.30 -8.47
CA LEU A 298 -4.67 -1.58 -9.06
C LEU A 298 -3.32 -2.22 -8.73
N GLU A 299 -3.16 -2.81 -7.53
CA GLU A 299 -1.91 -3.49 -7.17
C GLU A 299 -1.64 -4.68 -8.09
N LYS A 300 -2.67 -5.46 -8.43
CA LYS A 300 -2.54 -6.60 -9.36
C LYS A 300 -2.23 -6.15 -10.78
N GLU A 301 -2.83 -5.06 -11.25
CA GLU A 301 -2.53 -4.51 -12.59
C GLU A 301 -1.06 -4.07 -12.69
N VAL A 302 -0.58 -3.38 -11.65
CA VAL A 302 0.83 -2.96 -11.59
C VAL A 302 1.74 -4.18 -11.53
N GLU A 303 1.42 -5.19 -10.71
CA GLU A 303 2.16 -6.47 -10.68
C GLU A 303 2.18 -7.15 -12.06
N GLN A 304 1.04 -7.22 -12.75
CA GLN A 304 0.96 -7.81 -14.08
C GLN A 304 1.80 -7.04 -15.10
N ILE A 305 1.79 -5.70 -15.05
CA ILE A 305 2.63 -4.87 -15.91
C ILE A 305 4.11 -5.22 -15.73
N PHE A 306 4.59 -5.32 -14.49
CA PHE A 306 5.97 -5.69 -14.22
C PHE A 306 6.28 -7.14 -14.65
N GLN A 307 5.34 -8.08 -14.52
CA GLN A 307 5.53 -9.49 -14.92
C GLN A 307 5.62 -9.66 -16.44
N GLU A 308 4.77 -8.95 -17.19
CA GLU A 308 4.68 -9.09 -18.64
C GLU A 308 5.74 -8.26 -19.38
N SER A 309 6.31 -7.24 -18.73
CA SER A 309 7.27 -6.35 -19.35
C SER A 309 8.61 -7.00 -19.53
N LYS A 310 9.14 -6.91 -20.75
CA LYS A 310 10.45 -7.43 -21.10
C LYS A 310 11.55 -6.41 -20.86
N SER A 311 11.28 -5.16 -20.52
CA SER A 311 12.33 -4.20 -20.19
C SER A 311 11.78 -3.08 -19.32
N ASP A 312 12.65 -2.36 -18.62
CA ASP A 312 12.26 -1.17 -17.84
C ASP A 312 11.57 -0.12 -18.70
N GLY A 313 11.99 0.01 -19.97
CA GLY A 313 11.34 0.88 -20.94
C GLY A 313 9.90 0.46 -21.23
N GLU A 314 9.65 -0.84 -21.40
CA GLU A 314 8.29 -1.38 -21.59
C GLU A 314 7.44 -1.20 -20.34
N THR A 315 7.99 -1.48 -19.16
CA THR A 315 7.34 -1.25 -17.86
C THR A 315 6.92 0.21 -17.74
N LYS A 316 7.83 1.14 -18.03
CA LYS A 316 7.56 2.57 -17.96
C LYS A 316 6.41 2.97 -18.90
N ILE A 317 6.43 2.52 -20.15
CA ILE A 317 5.37 2.82 -21.13
C ILE A 317 4.02 2.28 -20.66
N LYS A 318 3.96 1.02 -20.20
CA LYS A 318 2.71 0.41 -19.73
C LYS A 318 2.14 1.12 -18.50
N LEU A 319 3.00 1.48 -17.52
CA LEU A 319 2.57 2.24 -16.34
C LEU A 319 2.16 3.68 -16.70
N GLU A 320 2.82 4.31 -17.68
CA GLU A 320 2.41 5.62 -18.21
C GLU A 320 1.04 5.55 -18.87
N ASN A 321 0.77 4.54 -19.69
CA ASN A 321 -0.55 4.32 -20.28
C ASN A 321 -1.63 4.14 -19.21
N LEU A 322 -1.38 3.29 -18.20
CA LEU A 322 -2.31 3.10 -17.07
C LEU A 322 -2.61 4.44 -16.38
N THR A 323 -1.57 5.24 -16.14
CA THR A 323 -1.68 6.55 -15.49
C THR A 323 -2.48 7.53 -16.33
N SER A 324 -2.19 7.63 -17.63
CA SER A 324 -2.89 8.53 -18.54
C SER A 324 -4.37 8.17 -18.69
N VAL A 325 -4.70 6.89 -18.69
CA VAL A 325 -6.10 6.42 -18.67
C VAL A 325 -6.81 6.84 -17.38
N ILE A 326 -6.15 6.70 -16.22
CA ILE A 326 -6.76 7.15 -14.96
C ILE A 326 -6.95 8.69 -14.95
N GLN A 327 -5.96 9.44 -15.43
CA GLN A 327 -6.01 10.91 -15.49
C GLN A 327 -7.05 11.44 -16.48
N SER A 328 -7.25 10.80 -17.63
CA SER A 328 -8.26 11.24 -18.60
C SER A 328 -9.67 11.16 -18.00
N TYR A 329 -9.97 10.09 -17.27
CA TYR A 329 -11.23 9.94 -16.54
C TYR A 329 -11.39 10.94 -15.38
N GLN A 330 -10.28 11.42 -14.77
CA GLN A 330 -10.33 12.50 -13.78
C GLN A 330 -10.63 13.87 -14.41
N SER A 331 -10.10 14.11 -15.60
CA SER A 331 -10.10 15.44 -16.24
C SER A 331 -11.35 15.70 -17.07
N ASP A 332 -11.85 14.66 -17.73
CA ASP A 332 -12.99 14.71 -18.63
C ASP A 332 -13.81 13.42 -18.40
N PRO A 333 -14.64 13.37 -17.34
CA PRO A 333 -15.50 12.20 -17.11
C PRO A 333 -16.36 12.03 -18.37
N PRO A 334 -16.44 10.83 -18.96
CA PRO A 334 -17.03 10.64 -20.27
C PRO A 334 -18.41 11.30 -20.35
N ASN A 335 -18.57 12.27 -21.25
CA ASN A 335 -19.85 12.86 -21.59
C ASN A 335 -20.72 11.75 -22.20
N LYS A 336 -21.69 11.27 -21.42
CA LYS A 336 -22.55 10.11 -21.74
C LYS A 336 -23.57 10.34 -22.87
N GLU A 337 -23.39 11.36 -23.70
CA GLU A 337 -24.33 11.68 -24.80
C GLU A 337 -23.88 11.20 -26.19
N GLN A 338 -22.71 10.57 -26.36
CA GLN A 338 -22.23 10.15 -27.69
C GLN A 338 -21.97 8.65 -27.89
N MET A 339 -22.49 7.78 -27.03
CA MET A 339 -22.54 6.33 -27.29
C MET A 339 -23.98 5.79 -27.24
N LEU A 340 -24.86 6.43 -28.03
CA LEU A 340 -26.14 5.85 -28.44
C LEU A 340 -26.06 5.35 -29.88
#